data_AF-A0AAN4YMJ8-F1
#
_entry.id   AF-A0AAN4YMJ8-F1
#
_cell.length_a   1.000
_cell.length_b   1.000
_cell.length_c   1.000
_cell.angle_alpha   90.00
_cell.angle_beta   90.00
_cell.angle_gamma   90.00
#
_symmetry.space_group_name_H-M   'P 1'
#
loop_
_entity.id
_entity.type
_entity.pdbx_description
1 polymer ?
#
loop_
_entity_poly.entity_id
_entity_poly.type
_entity_poly.pdbx_seq_one_letter_code
_entity_poly.pdbx_strand_id
1 'polypeptide(L)'
;MAHQLHHNPPFRAEHLGSLLRTDELLKTKTAFEQKQVSQADLDAIENKDIKEIVETQKKLGYAAVSDGEYRRHMFWGSFFPGLDGFEEVTDVDADVFRPYAPDVAAFLEAGHKPGETVICTGKIKHVGSTYIKEFKYLASIVPPEEVKNIKLTLAAPNWYHLRYKEGKAYPKDVYASDDEYFGDIARAYQDELQILYDAGCRNVQFDDPNLACESSFHNRPYGELRRVD
;
A
#
# COMPACT_ATOMS: atom_id res chain seq x y z
N MET A 1 -24.14 -0.43 37.30
CA MET A 1 -23.57 0.53 36.32
C MET A 1 -22.31 -0.12 35.78
N ALA A 2 -22.34 -0.64 34.54
CA ALA A 2 -21.14 -1.22 33.94
C ALA A 2 -20.12 -0.10 33.70
N HIS A 3 -18.88 -0.29 34.14
CA HIS A 3 -17.80 0.66 33.88
C HIS A 3 -17.65 0.86 32.37
N GLN A 4 -17.61 2.12 31.93
CA GLN A 4 -17.23 2.45 30.56
C GLN A 4 -15.80 1.98 30.35
N LEU A 5 -15.63 0.86 29.67
CA LEU A 5 -14.33 0.31 29.34
C LEU A 5 -13.61 1.33 28.46
N HIS A 6 -12.48 1.86 28.93
CA HIS A 6 -11.61 2.73 28.13
C HIS A 6 -11.26 2.01 26.82
N HIS A 7 -11.68 2.58 25.68
CA HIS A 7 -11.33 2.09 24.35
C HIS A 7 -9.88 2.49 24.05
N ASN A 8 -8.93 1.59 24.30
CA ASN A 8 -7.57 1.66 23.76
C ASN A 8 -7.35 0.29 23.09
N PRO A 9 -7.65 0.07 21.79
CA PRO A 9 -7.39 0.84 20.55
C PRO A 9 -8.63 1.61 19.99
N PRO A 10 -8.57 2.34 18.84
CA PRO A 10 -9.70 3.18 18.39
C PRO A 10 -11.00 2.37 18.18
N PHE A 11 -10.88 1.09 17.85
CA PHE A 11 -11.99 0.17 17.65
C PHE A 11 -11.71 -1.19 18.30
N ARG A 12 -12.77 -1.91 18.73
CA ARG A 12 -12.64 -3.28 19.27
C ARG A 12 -12.54 -4.35 18.20
N ALA A 13 -13.08 -4.07 17.02
CA ALA A 13 -13.08 -4.95 15.86
C ALA A 13 -12.88 -4.12 14.60
N GLU A 14 -11.91 -4.52 13.80
CA GLU A 14 -11.61 -4.01 12.47
C GLU A 14 -11.06 -5.16 11.61
N HIS A 15 -11.23 -5.07 10.30
CA HIS A 15 -10.56 -5.97 9.35
C HIS A 15 -9.28 -5.30 8.83
N LEU A 16 -8.38 -6.05 8.18
CA LEU A 16 -7.06 -5.54 7.78
C LEU A 16 -7.11 -4.45 6.70
N GLY A 17 -7.86 -4.65 5.63
CA GLY A 17 -7.88 -3.73 4.49
C GLY A 17 -8.66 -4.34 3.33
N SER A 18 -7.93 -4.86 2.34
CA SER A 18 -8.44 -5.65 1.20
C SER A 18 -9.63 -6.57 1.53
N LEU A 19 -10.66 -6.52 0.66
CA LEU A 19 -11.83 -7.40 0.69
C LEU A 19 -12.02 -8.09 -0.67
N LEU A 20 -12.86 -9.13 -0.71
CA LEU A 20 -13.12 -9.88 -1.93
C LEU A 20 -13.87 -9.04 -2.96
N ARG A 21 -13.23 -8.76 -4.10
CA ARG A 21 -13.82 -8.02 -5.22
C ARG A 21 -14.94 -8.83 -5.86
N THR A 22 -15.99 -8.14 -6.34
CA THR A 22 -17.10 -8.79 -7.04
C THR A 22 -16.66 -9.31 -8.42
N ASP A 23 -17.38 -10.31 -8.94
CA ASP A 23 -17.16 -10.80 -10.31
C ASP A 23 -17.34 -9.70 -11.36
N GLU A 24 -18.26 -8.75 -11.11
CA GLU A 24 -18.50 -7.60 -11.99
C GLU A 24 -17.29 -6.66 -12.02
N LEU A 25 -16.77 -6.28 -10.85
CA LEU A 25 -15.58 -5.44 -10.75
C LEU A 25 -14.36 -6.09 -11.40
N LEU A 26 -14.14 -7.39 -11.17
CA LEU A 26 -13.03 -8.12 -11.79
C LEU A 26 -13.12 -8.14 -13.33
N LYS A 27 -14.33 -8.37 -13.87
CA LYS A 27 -14.57 -8.31 -15.32
C LYS A 27 -14.34 -6.91 -15.88
N THR A 28 -14.85 -5.88 -15.20
CA THR A 28 -14.69 -4.48 -15.63
C THR A 28 -13.23 -4.04 -15.60
N LYS A 29 -12.46 -4.40 -14.56
CA LYS A 29 -11.01 -4.14 -14.52
C LYS A 29 -10.27 -4.83 -15.66
N THR A 30 -10.60 -6.09 -15.94
CA THR A 30 -10.02 -6.83 -17.08
C THR A 30 -10.34 -6.16 -18.42
N ALA A 31 -11.58 -5.73 -18.61
CA ALA A 31 -12.00 -5.01 -19.81
C ALA A 31 -11.32 -3.64 -19.93
N PHE A 32 -11.09 -2.95 -18.80
CA PHE A 32 -10.41 -1.66 -18.76
C PHE A 32 -8.94 -1.79 -19.16
N GLU A 33 -8.22 -2.79 -18.64
CA GLU A 33 -6.85 -3.12 -19.06
C GLU A 33 -6.76 -3.43 -20.56
N GLN A 34 -7.79 -4.06 -21.11
CA GLN A 34 -7.94 -4.34 -22.55
C GLN A 34 -8.44 -3.14 -23.37
N LYS A 35 -8.63 -1.97 -22.76
CA LYS A 35 -9.13 -0.73 -23.37
C LYS A 35 -10.53 -0.87 -24.00
N GLN A 36 -11.36 -1.76 -23.45
CA GLN A 36 -12.71 -2.06 -23.93
C GLN A 36 -13.80 -1.26 -23.22
N VAL A 37 -13.50 -0.70 -22.04
CA VAL A 37 -14.41 0.17 -21.27
C VAL A 37 -13.71 1.48 -20.94
N SER A 38 -14.47 2.53 -20.69
CA SER A 38 -13.91 3.84 -20.33
C SER A 38 -13.52 3.91 -18.85
N GLN A 39 -12.68 4.90 -18.48
CA GLN A 39 -12.40 5.18 -17.06
C GLN A 39 -13.69 5.49 -16.28
N ALA A 40 -14.65 6.17 -16.91
CA ALA A 40 -15.92 6.51 -16.27
C ALA A 40 -16.76 5.26 -15.94
N ASP A 41 -16.72 4.24 -16.81
CA ASP A 41 -17.40 2.96 -16.57
C ASP A 41 -16.75 2.20 -15.42
N LEU A 42 -15.40 2.18 -15.38
CA LEU A 42 -14.66 1.58 -14.26
C LEU A 42 -14.97 2.31 -12.94
N ASP A 43 -14.88 3.64 -12.94
CA ASP A 43 -15.17 4.47 -11.76
C ASP A 43 -16.59 4.24 -11.25
N ALA A 44 -17.57 4.06 -12.15
CA ALA A 44 -18.95 3.81 -11.77
C ALA A 44 -19.12 2.47 -11.04
N ILE A 45 -18.51 1.40 -11.55
CA ILE A 45 -18.53 0.07 -10.92
C ILE A 45 -17.76 0.08 -9.60
N GLU A 46 -16.56 0.67 -9.56
CA GLU A 46 -15.79 0.82 -8.32
C GLU A 46 -16.58 1.60 -7.26
N ASN A 47 -17.18 2.73 -7.63
CA ASN A 47 -18.02 3.52 -6.72
C ASN A 47 -19.19 2.71 -6.14
N LYS A 48 -19.93 2.01 -7.02
CA LYS A 48 -21.06 1.15 -6.63
C LYS A 48 -20.61 0.09 -5.62
N ASP A 49 -19.58 -0.68 -5.97
CA ASP A 49 -19.12 -1.80 -5.16
C ASP A 49 -18.51 -1.36 -3.83
N ILE A 50 -17.78 -0.23 -3.83
CA ILE A 50 -17.26 0.39 -2.60
C ILE A 50 -18.40 0.81 -1.67
N LYS A 51 -19.47 1.39 -2.22
CA LYS A 51 -20.64 1.76 -1.43
C LYS A 51 -21.29 0.53 -0.79
N GLU A 52 -21.51 -0.52 -1.58
CA GLU A 52 -22.13 -1.76 -1.10
C GLU A 52 -21.29 -2.47 -0.02
N ILE A 53 -19.96 -2.50 -0.18
CA ILE A 53 -19.09 -3.13 0.83
C ILE A 53 -18.99 -2.30 2.12
N VAL A 54 -19.00 -0.96 2.03
CA VAL A 54 -19.07 -0.08 3.21
C VAL A 54 -20.39 -0.28 3.95
N GLU A 55 -21.52 -0.35 3.25
CA GLU A 55 -22.81 -0.66 3.86
C GLU A 55 -22.82 -2.03 4.53
N THR A 56 -22.15 -3.02 3.93
CA THR A 56 -22.02 -4.37 4.50
C THR A 56 -21.19 -4.36 5.78
N GLN A 57 -20.04 -3.67 5.80
CA GLN A 57 -19.22 -3.51 7.01
C GLN A 57 -20.03 -2.87 8.15
N LYS A 58 -20.79 -1.81 7.85
CA LYS A 58 -21.67 -1.15 8.84
C LYS A 58 -22.77 -2.07 9.35
N LYS A 59 -23.44 -2.84 8.47
CA LYS A 59 -24.47 -3.83 8.86
C LYS A 59 -23.91 -4.92 9.77
N LEU A 60 -22.64 -5.29 9.60
CA LEU A 60 -21.92 -6.25 10.44
C LEU A 60 -21.41 -5.65 11.76
N GLY A 61 -21.60 -4.34 11.98
CA GLY A 61 -21.24 -3.66 13.23
C GLY A 61 -19.78 -3.21 13.31
N TYR A 62 -19.04 -3.18 12.20
CA TYR A 62 -17.71 -2.60 12.17
C TYR A 62 -17.79 -1.07 12.30
N ALA A 63 -17.03 -0.54 13.25
CA ALA A 63 -16.93 0.90 13.44
C ALA A 63 -15.94 1.53 12.44
N ALA A 64 -14.78 0.89 12.24
CA ALA A 64 -13.85 1.24 11.18
C ALA A 64 -14.34 0.67 9.84
N VAL A 65 -14.37 1.51 8.81
CA VAL A 65 -14.72 1.08 7.45
C VAL A 65 -13.59 1.41 6.47
N SER A 66 -13.37 0.55 5.48
CA SER A 66 -12.51 0.84 4.33
C SER A 66 -13.24 0.58 3.01
N ASP A 67 -12.63 0.97 1.90
CA ASP A 67 -13.13 0.66 0.54
C ASP A 67 -12.82 -0.77 0.08
N GLY A 68 -12.25 -1.61 0.95
CA GLY A 68 -11.80 -2.95 0.60
C GLY A 68 -10.65 -2.97 -0.42
N GLU A 69 -9.96 -1.84 -0.64
CA GLU A 69 -8.92 -1.65 -1.66
C GLU A 69 -9.40 -1.98 -3.08
N TYR A 70 -10.70 -1.77 -3.36
CA TYR A 70 -11.31 -2.16 -4.64
C TYR A 70 -10.70 -1.43 -5.83
N ARG A 71 -10.16 -0.23 -5.65
CA ARG A 71 -9.48 0.55 -6.70
C ARG A 71 -8.08 0.07 -7.03
N ARG A 72 -7.43 -0.60 -6.08
CA ARG A 72 -6.04 -1.04 -6.23
C ARG A 72 -5.97 -2.40 -6.90
N HIS A 73 -4.86 -2.65 -7.58
CA HIS A 73 -4.48 -3.98 -8.06
C HIS A 73 -3.81 -4.78 -6.93
N MET A 74 -2.80 -4.16 -6.28
CA MET A 74 -2.09 -4.71 -5.12
C MET A 74 -2.22 -3.77 -3.90
N PHE A 75 -2.10 -4.29 -2.68
CA PHE A 75 -2.31 -3.49 -1.46
C PHE A 75 -1.37 -2.28 -1.35
N TRP A 76 -0.13 -2.44 -1.84
CA TRP A 76 0.90 -1.40 -1.88
C TRP A 76 0.78 -0.39 -3.01
N GLY A 77 -0.22 -0.57 -3.89
CA GLY A 77 -0.35 0.20 -5.12
C GLY A 77 -0.64 1.70 -4.89
N SER A 78 -0.34 2.47 -5.94
CA SER A 78 -0.54 3.90 -6.16
C SER A 78 0.40 4.89 -5.46
N PHE A 79 0.84 4.66 -4.21
CA PHE A 79 1.65 5.68 -3.51
C PHE A 79 3.00 5.91 -4.17
N PHE A 80 3.85 4.88 -4.23
CA PHE A 80 5.20 4.99 -4.78
C PHE A 80 5.22 5.35 -6.28
N PRO A 81 4.38 4.75 -7.16
CA PRO A 81 4.26 5.21 -8.55
C PRO A 81 3.81 6.67 -8.68
N GLY A 82 3.09 7.20 -7.68
CA GLY A 82 2.62 8.59 -7.67
C GLY A 82 3.63 9.60 -7.18
N LEU A 83 4.80 9.18 -6.68
CA LEU A 83 5.89 10.06 -6.27
C LEU A 83 6.77 10.40 -7.47
N ASP A 84 7.21 11.66 -7.55
CA ASP A 84 8.30 12.03 -8.46
C ASP A 84 9.60 11.37 -8.01
N GLY A 85 10.46 10.99 -8.96
CA GLY A 85 11.69 10.22 -8.72
C GLY A 85 11.51 8.70 -8.65
N PHE A 86 10.29 8.19 -8.85
CA PHE A 86 9.98 6.78 -9.02
C PHE A 86 9.41 6.48 -10.41
N GLU A 87 9.76 5.32 -10.96
CA GLU A 87 9.25 4.84 -12.24
C GLU A 87 8.74 3.41 -12.11
N GLU A 88 7.52 3.18 -12.60
CA GLU A 88 6.97 1.84 -12.73
C GLU A 88 7.60 1.12 -13.93
N VAL A 89 8.04 -0.11 -13.70
CA VAL A 89 8.81 -0.91 -14.65
C VAL A 89 8.18 -2.29 -14.78
N THR A 90 8.04 -2.77 -16.02
CA THR A 90 7.38 -4.04 -16.34
C THR A 90 8.34 -5.21 -16.45
N ASP A 91 9.59 -4.96 -16.84
CA ASP A 91 10.59 -5.98 -17.17
C ASP A 91 11.88 -5.74 -16.38
N VAL A 92 11.86 -6.09 -15.09
CA VAL A 92 13.02 -5.99 -14.21
C VAL A 92 13.68 -7.35 -14.07
N ASP A 93 15.00 -7.38 -14.19
CA ASP A 93 15.79 -8.58 -13.96
C ASP A 93 15.50 -9.14 -12.54
N ALA A 94 15.14 -10.43 -12.49
CA ALA A 94 14.92 -11.18 -11.26
C ALA A 94 16.07 -11.00 -10.24
N ASP A 95 17.30 -10.80 -10.73
CA ASP A 95 18.49 -10.58 -9.91
C ASP A 95 18.43 -9.31 -9.05
N VAL A 96 17.60 -8.33 -9.40
CA VAL A 96 17.42 -7.09 -8.64
C VAL A 96 16.70 -7.35 -7.31
N PHE A 97 15.90 -8.40 -7.24
CA PHE A 97 15.04 -8.70 -6.09
C PHE A 97 15.76 -9.56 -5.03
N ARG A 98 15.33 -9.42 -3.77
CA ARG A 98 15.70 -10.35 -2.70
C ARG A 98 14.81 -11.59 -2.83
N PRO A 99 15.35 -12.80 -3.06
CA PRO A 99 14.53 -14.00 -3.28
C PRO A 99 13.64 -14.38 -2.09
N TYR A 100 13.97 -13.93 -0.89
CA TYR A 100 13.24 -14.19 0.35
C TYR A 100 12.22 -13.08 0.70
N ALA A 101 12.14 -12.00 -0.08
CA ALA A 101 11.07 -11.03 0.10
C ALA A 101 9.72 -11.73 -0.17
N PRO A 102 8.71 -11.51 0.67
CA PRO A 102 7.53 -12.36 0.77
C PRO A 102 6.68 -12.35 -0.51
N ASP A 103 6.73 -11.26 -1.26
CA ASP A 103 6.06 -11.08 -2.54
C ASP A 103 6.91 -11.59 -3.72
N VAL A 104 8.25 -11.48 -3.66
CA VAL A 104 9.16 -11.86 -4.75
C VAL A 104 9.04 -13.34 -5.13
N ALA A 105 8.80 -14.24 -4.18
CA ALA A 105 8.62 -15.66 -4.48
C ALA A 105 7.46 -15.91 -5.48
N ALA A 106 6.35 -15.17 -5.35
CA ALA A 106 5.23 -15.24 -6.27
C ALA A 106 5.52 -14.58 -7.63
N PHE A 107 6.45 -13.62 -7.68
CA PHE A 107 6.86 -12.95 -8.92
C PHE A 107 7.81 -13.81 -9.77
N LEU A 108 8.57 -14.70 -9.13
CA LEU A 108 9.50 -15.62 -9.79
C LEU A 108 8.81 -16.92 -10.26
N GLU A 109 7.53 -17.12 -9.93
CA GLU A 109 6.76 -18.27 -10.40
C GLU A 109 6.43 -18.12 -11.89
N ALA A 110 6.88 -19.07 -12.71
CA ALA A 110 6.70 -19.04 -14.16
C ALA A 110 5.21 -18.95 -14.55
N GLY A 111 4.88 -17.99 -15.42
CA GLY A 111 3.52 -17.80 -15.94
C GLY A 111 2.67 -16.74 -15.21
N HIS A 112 3.21 -16.08 -14.17
CA HIS A 112 2.55 -14.95 -13.51
C HIS A 112 3.14 -13.61 -13.98
N LYS A 113 2.28 -12.60 -14.16
CA LYS A 113 2.72 -11.22 -14.35
C LYS A 113 3.33 -10.76 -13.03
N PRO A 114 4.60 -10.31 -12.98
CA PRO A 114 5.15 -9.74 -11.75
C PRO A 114 4.25 -8.58 -11.31
N GLY A 115 3.97 -8.49 -10.01
CA GLY A 115 3.23 -7.34 -9.46
C GLY A 115 3.96 -6.03 -9.73
N GLU A 116 3.27 -4.90 -9.54
CA GLU A 116 3.82 -3.57 -9.78
C GLU A 116 5.21 -3.40 -9.14
N THR A 117 6.21 -3.16 -9.99
CA THR A 117 7.60 -2.95 -9.60
C THR A 117 7.96 -1.51 -9.89
N VAL A 118 8.52 -0.80 -8.90
CA VAL A 118 8.75 0.63 -8.97
C VAL A 118 10.18 0.91 -8.50
N ILE A 119 10.99 1.49 -9.38
CA ILE A 119 12.41 1.77 -9.11
C ILE A 119 12.60 3.27 -8.90
N CYS A 120 13.45 3.64 -7.95
CA CYS A 120 13.86 5.03 -7.78
C CYS A 120 14.84 5.40 -8.91
N THR A 121 14.50 6.42 -9.70
CA THR A 121 15.35 6.94 -10.80
C THR A 121 15.81 8.38 -10.56
N GLY A 122 15.23 9.07 -9.56
CA GLY A 122 15.55 10.45 -9.23
C GLY A 122 15.24 10.81 -7.77
N LYS A 123 15.48 12.07 -7.40
CA LYS A 123 15.18 12.57 -6.05
C LYS A 123 13.67 12.51 -5.80
N ILE A 124 13.30 11.79 -4.75
CA ILE A 124 11.92 11.50 -4.37
C ILE A 124 11.23 12.79 -3.90
N LYS A 125 10.07 13.08 -4.47
CA LYS A 125 9.22 14.20 -4.04
C LYS A 125 7.74 13.84 -4.12
N HIS A 126 6.98 14.32 -3.16
CA HIS A 126 5.52 14.26 -3.21
C HIS A 126 4.98 15.32 -4.17
N VAL A 127 4.20 14.90 -5.17
CA VAL A 127 3.64 15.80 -6.22
C VAL A 127 2.12 15.85 -6.22
N GLY A 128 1.48 15.15 -5.28
CA GLY A 128 0.03 15.03 -5.18
C GLY A 128 -0.37 13.68 -4.61
N SER A 129 -1.46 13.67 -3.86
CA SER A 129 -1.94 12.45 -3.21
C SER A 129 -2.67 11.55 -4.20
N THR A 130 -2.29 10.27 -4.23
CA THR A 130 -3.01 9.23 -4.97
C THR A 130 -4.25 8.76 -4.22
N TYR A 131 -4.25 8.84 -2.88
CA TYR A 131 -5.33 8.37 -2.01
C TYR A 131 -6.44 9.39 -1.80
N ILE A 132 -6.19 10.69 -2.04
CA ILE A 132 -7.14 11.76 -1.68
C ILE A 132 -8.49 11.64 -2.38
N LYS A 133 -8.51 11.16 -3.64
CA LYS A 133 -9.76 10.95 -4.38
C LYS A 133 -10.57 9.81 -3.76
N GLU A 134 -9.90 8.72 -3.40
CA GLU A 134 -10.50 7.54 -2.78
C GLU A 134 -11.07 7.90 -1.40
N PHE A 135 -10.29 8.63 -0.59
CA PHE A 135 -10.70 9.11 0.71
C PHE A 135 -11.93 10.03 0.61
N LYS A 136 -11.91 11.01 -0.31
CA LYS A 136 -13.03 11.94 -0.49
C LYS A 136 -14.30 11.21 -0.92
N TYR A 137 -14.18 10.18 -1.76
CA TYR A 137 -15.33 9.35 -2.13
C TYR A 137 -15.89 8.60 -0.91
N LEU A 138 -15.04 7.90 -0.15
CA LEU A 138 -15.45 7.24 1.10
C LEU A 138 -16.12 8.21 2.08
N ALA A 139 -15.55 9.40 2.27
CA ALA A 139 -16.09 10.44 3.14
C ALA A 139 -17.47 10.94 2.68
N SER A 140 -17.76 10.90 1.38
CA SER A 140 -19.05 11.35 0.83
C SER A 140 -20.19 10.34 0.99
N ILE A 141 -19.87 9.06 1.23
CA ILE A 141 -20.87 7.98 1.37
C ILE A 141 -21.11 7.57 2.84
N VAL A 142 -20.38 8.15 3.79
CA VAL A 142 -20.59 7.97 5.23
C VAL A 142 -21.17 9.23 5.87
N PRO A 143 -21.87 9.12 7.01
CA PRO A 143 -22.28 10.28 7.79
C PRO A 143 -21.06 11.15 8.19
N PRO A 144 -21.16 12.49 8.21
CA PRO A 144 -20.05 13.37 8.57
C PRO A 144 -19.36 13.03 9.91
N GLU A 145 -20.13 12.57 10.90
CA GLU A 145 -19.64 12.15 12.21
C GLU A 145 -18.84 10.84 12.20
N GLU A 146 -18.99 10.04 11.15
CA GLU A 146 -18.29 8.76 10.95
C GLU A 146 -17.05 8.89 10.06
N VAL A 147 -16.80 10.04 9.43
CA VAL A 147 -15.61 10.26 8.56
C VAL A 147 -14.31 9.93 9.29
N LYS A 148 -14.23 10.24 10.58
CA LYS A 148 -13.07 9.91 11.44
C LYS A 148 -12.82 8.41 11.60
N ASN A 149 -13.79 7.56 11.30
CA ASN A 149 -13.68 6.11 11.39
C ASN A 149 -13.24 5.46 10.08
N ILE A 150 -13.14 6.22 8.98
CA ILE A 150 -12.61 5.71 7.72
C ILE A 150 -11.16 5.31 7.93
N LYS A 151 -10.82 4.07 7.55
CA LYS A 151 -9.48 3.53 7.57
C LYS A 151 -8.91 3.44 6.16
N LEU A 152 -7.70 3.96 5.98
CA LEU A 152 -6.89 3.75 4.78
C LEU A 152 -5.68 2.88 5.10
N THR A 153 -5.33 2.00 4.16
CA THR A 153 -4.10 1.21 4.20
C THR A 153 -3.06 1.84 3.27
N LEU A 154 -1.83 1.92 3.73
CA LEU A 154 -0.67 2.38 2.98
C LEU A 154 0.43 1.33 3.12
N ALA A 155 1.20 1.08 2.07
CA ALA A 155 2.43 0.32 2.23
C ALA A 155 3.39 1.02 3.19
N ALA A 156 4.23 0.25 3.87
CA ALA A 156 5.25 0.80 4.73
C ALA A 156 6.35 1.56 3.96
N PRO A 157 6.98 2.59 4.56
CA PRO A 157 8.00 3.41 3.90
C PRO A 157 9.19 2.64 3.30
N ASN A 158 9.50 1.49 3.87
CA ASN A 158 10.60 0.60 3.48
C ASN A 158 10.23 -0.37 2.34
N TRP A 159 8.99 -0.38 1.85
CA TRP A 159 8.43 -1.42 0.99
C TRP A 159 9.33 -1.79 -0.19
N TYR A 160 9.66 -0.83 -1.05
CA TYR A 160 10.49 -1.09 -2.24
C TYR A 160 11.97 -1.29 -1.90
N HIS A 161 12.52 -0.56 -0.92
CA HIS A 161 13.92 -0.76 -0.52
C HIS A 161 14.19 -2.18 -0.02
N LEU A 162 13.31 -2.72 0.83
CA LEU A 162 13.44 -4.08 1.35
C LEU A 162 13.11 -5.16 0.32
N ARG A 163 12.48 -4.81 -0.80
CA ARG A 163 12.26 -5.73 -1.92
C ARG A 163 13.53 -5.95 -2.75
N TYR A 164 14.42 -4.96 -2.81
CA TYR A 164 15.60 -4.95 -3.69
C TYR A 164 16.90 -5.32 -2.98
N LYS A 165 17.82 -6.02 -3.68
CA LYS A 165 19.15 -6.32 -3.13
C LYS A 165 19.91 -5.04 -2.74
N GLU A 166 20.89 -5.19 -1.86
CA GLU A 166 21.74 -4.08 -1.43
C GLU A 166 22.37 -3.36 -2.64
N GLY A 167 22.27 -2.03 -2.65
CA GLY A 167 22.74 -1.19 -3.75
C GLY A 167 21.89 -1.22 -5.02
N LYS A 168 20.69 -1.83 -4.99
CA LYS A 168 19.76 -1.86 -6.13
C LYS A 168 18.49 -1.01 -5.93
N ALA A 169 18.24 -0.49 -4.74
CA ALA A 169 17.03 0.28 -4.45
C ALA A 169 17.01 1.67 -5.11
N TYR A 170 18.18 2.27 -5.35
CA TYR A 170 18.35 3.57 -5.98
C TYR A 170 19.77 3.71 -6.60
N PRO A 171 19.96 4.59 -7.61
CA PRO A 171 21.28 4.93 -8.15
C PRO A 171 22.13 5.74 -7.17
N LYS A 172 23.43 5.45 -7.11
CA LYS A 172 24.38 6.12 -6.19
C LYS A 172 24.63 7.60 -6.51
N ASP A 173 24.38 8.00 -7.74
CA ASP A 173 24.41 9.39 -8.19
C ASP A 173 23.16 10.17 -7.77
N VAL A 174 22.06 9.48 -7.42
CA VAL A 174 20.84 10.08 -6.87
C VAL A 174 20.91 10.19 -5.35
N TYR A 175 21.30 9.12 -4.66
CA TYR A 175 21.42 9.09 -3.20
C TYR A 175 22.77 8.50 -2.76
N ALA A 176 23.44 9.20 -1.84
CA ALA A 176 24.72 8.74 -1.31
C ALA A 176 24.56 7.69 -0.18
N SER A 177 23.39 7.63 0.45
CA SER A 177 23.11 6.73 1.58
C SER A 177 21.63 6.41 1.72
N ASP A 178 21.34 5.33 2.45
CA ASP A 178 19.98 4.95 2.84
C ASP A 178 19.31 6.04 3.68
N ASP A 179 20.07 6.75 4.53
CA ASP A 179 19.55 7.84 5.35
C ASP A 179 18.98 8.99 4.51
N GLU A 180 19.64 9.37 3.41
CA GLU A 180 19.12 10.39 2.51
C GLU A 180 17.86 9.91 1.77
N TYR A 181 17.89 8.66 1.30
CA TYR A 181 16.77 8.03 0.59
C TYR A 181 15.52 7.93 1.48
N PHE A 182 15.67 7.35 2.68
CA PHE A 182 14.59 7.26 3.65
C PHE A 182 14.18 8.63 4.20
N GLY A 183 15.09 9.60 4.22
CA GLY A 183 14.78 10.99 4.55
C GLY A 183 13.79 11.62 3.57
N ASP A 184 13.95 11.41 2.26
CA ASP A 184 12.98 11.90 1.26
C ASP A 184 11.68 11.10 1.29
N ILE A 185 11.73 9.77 1.48
CA ILE A 185 10.51 8.97 1.65
C ILE A 185 9.71 9.45 2.87
N ALA A 186 10.37 9.65 4.02
CA ALA A 186 9.71 10.12 5.23
C ALA A 186 9.01 11.47 5.01
N ARG A 187 9.65 12.40 4.29
CA ARG A 187 9.03 13.67 3.88
C ARG A 187 7.80 13.44 3.01
N ALA A 188 7.88 12.56 2.01
CA ALA A 188 6.76 12.25 1.15
C ALA A 188 5.57 11.64 1.91
N TYR A 189 5.82 10.76 2.89
CA TYR A 189 4.76 10.25 3.78
C TYR A 189 4.19 11.33 4.68
N GLN A 190 5.02 12.24 5.21
CA GLN A 190 4.53 13.38 6.01
C GLN A 190 3.59 14.26 5.20
N ASP A 191 3.94 14.57 3.95
CA ASP A 191 3.10 15.36 3.05
C ASP A 191 1.77 14.64 2.74
N GLU A 192 1.81 13.34 2.44
CA GLU A 192 0.61 12.53 2.18
C GLU A 192 -0.32 12.47 3.41
N LEU A 193 0.25 12.18 4.58
CA LEU A 193 -0.51 12.13 5.82
C LEU A 193 -1.11 13.48 6.17
N GLN A 194 -0.41 14.59 5.91
CA GLN A 194 -0.95 15.93 6.12
C GLN A 194 -2.13 16.21 5.18
N ILE A 195 -2.01 15.87 3.89
CA ILE A 195 -3.10 16.02 2.91
C ILE A 195 -4.34 15.21 3.33
N LEU A 196 -4.14 13.95 3.75
CA LEU A 196 -5.23 13.09 4.22
C LEU A 196 -5.83 13.61 5.53
N TYR A 197 -4.99 14.09 6.45
CA TYR A 197 -5.43 14.67 7.71
C TYR A 197 -6.29 15.93 7.49
N ASP A 198 -5.85 16.82 6.61
CA ASP A 198 -6.57 18.04 6.24
C ASP A 198 -7.92 17.73 5.58
N ALA A 199 -8.02 16.60 4.87
CA ALA A 199 -9.27 16.11 4.31
C ALA A 199 -10.22 15.50 5.36
N GLY A 200 -9.72 15.18 6.56
CA GLY A 200 -10.50 14.61 7.67
C GLY A 200 -10.12 13.17 8.05
N CYS A 201 -9.11 12.57 7.43
CA CYS A 201 -8.67 11.21 7.74
C CYS A 201 -8.05 11.16 9.15
N ARG A 202 -8.40 10.15 9.94
CA ARG A 202 -7.89 9.97 11.32
C ARG A 202 -7.40 8.56 11.61
N ASN A 203 -7.49 7.64 10.64
CA ASN A 203 -7.05 6.26 10.79
C ASN A 203 -6.30 5.82 9.52
N VAL A 204 -4.98 5.72 9.62
CA VAL A 204 -4.08 5.22 8.58
C VAL A 204 -3.33 4.02 9.14
N GLN A 205 -3.36 2.91 8.40
CA GLN A 205 -2.62 1.69 8.69
C GLN A 205 -1.42 1.58 7.75
N PHE A 206 -0.26 1.21 8.28
CA PHE A 206 0.91 0.86 7.49
C PHE A 206 1.06 -0.65 7.40
N ASP A 207 1.00 -1.17 6.18
CA ASP A 207 1.18 -2.58 5.88
C ASP A 207 2.65 -2.87 5.65
N ASP A 208 3.28 -3.55 6.62
CA ASP A 208 4.68 -3.96 6.57
C ASP A 208 4.85 -5.48 6.81
N PRO A 209 4.54 -6.33 5.82
CA PRO A 209 4.84 -7.75 5.95
C PRO A 209 6.36 -8.03 5.89
N ASN A 210 7.20 -7.07 5.50
CA ASN A 210 8.65 -7.25 5.48
C ASN A 210 9.25 -7.32 6.90
N LEU A 211 8.60 -6.70 7.91
CA LEU A 211 8.99 -6.84 9.31
C LEU A 211 9.00 -8.30 9.79
N ALA A 212 8.07 -9.13 9.29
CA ALA A 212 8.06 -10.54 9.63
C ALA A 212 9.31 -11.25 9.08
N CYS A 213 9.77 -10.84 7.89
CA CYS A 213 11.00 -11.35 7.31
C CYS A 213 12.24 -10.89 8.08
N GLU A 214 12.27 -9.68 8.66
CA GLU A 214 13.38 -9.18 9.50
C GLU A 214 13.74 -10.09 10.68
N SER A 215 12.75 -10.72 11.29
CA SER A 215 12.98 -11.69 12.38
C SER A 215 13.74 -12.94 11.93
N SER A 216 13.67 -13.30 10.65
CA SER A 216 14.38 -14.44 10.07
C SER A 216 15.87 -14.12 9.83
N PHE A 217 16.28 -12.85 9.86
CA PHE A 217 17.69 -12.45 9.72
C PHE A 217 18.53 -12.80 10.95
N HIS A 218 17.89 -12.92 12.12
CA HIS A 218 18.56 -13.32 13.38
C HIS A 218 18.76 -14.83 13.53
N ASN A 219 18.16 -15.65 12.66
CA ASN A 219 18.37 -17.10 12.62
C ASN A 219 19.37 -17.55 11.55
N ARG A 220 20.31 -16.68 11.14
CA ARG A 220 21.55 -17.18 10.56
C ARG A 220 22.31 -17.91 11.68
N PRO A 221 22.77 -19.16 11.48
CA PRO A 221 23.62 -19.80 12.46
C PRO A 221 24.84 -18.90 12.69
N TYR A 222 25.07 -18.55 13.97
CA TYR A 222 26.32 -17.94 14.41
C TYR A 222 27.46 -18.88 14.04
N GLY A 223 28.10 -18.65 12.89
CA GLY A 223 29.24 -19.46 12.48
C GLY A 223 29.43 -19.53 10.98
N GLU A 224 29.88 -18.43 10.38
CA GLU A 224 30.82 -18.46 9.22
C GLU A 224 31.27 -17.04 8.85
N LEU A 225 31.73 -16.27 9.83
CA LEU A 225 32.53 -15.07 9.60
C LEU A 225 33.69 -15.05 10.59
N ARG A 226 34.76 -15.77 10.22
CA ARG A 226 36.19 -15.53 10.50
C ARG A 226 36.98 -16.83 10.35
N ARG A 227 37.62 -17.01 9.20
CA ARG A 227 39.05 -17.33 9.20
C ARG A 227 39.74 -16.30 8.32
N VAL A 228 40.39 -15.38 9.01
CA VAL A 228 41.55 -14.69 8.47
C VAL A 228 42.68 -15.70 8.61
N ASP A 229 43.23 -16.15 7.49
CA ASP A 229 44.62 -16.56 7.37
C ASP A 229 45.22 -15.70 6.25
#